data_AF-A0A5K1AT35-F1
#
_entry.id   AF-A0A5K1AT35-F1
#
_cell.length_a   1.000
_cell.length_b   1.000
_cell.length_c   1.000
_cell.angle_alpha   90.00
_cell.angle_beta   90.00
_cell.angle_gamma   90.00
#
_symmetry.space_group_name_H-M   'P 1'
#
loop_
_entity.id
_entity.type
_entity.pdbx_description
1 polymer ?
#
loop_
_entity_poly.entity_id
_entity_poly.type
_entity_poly.pdbx_seq_one_letter_code
_entity_poly.pdbx_strand_id
1 'polypeptide(L)' 'KTLLKLTIPRIKLLRNRKEAQMKQMRKEIAKLLETGQEATARIR' A
#
# COMPACT_ATOMS: atom_id res chain seq x y z
N LYS A 1 -1.57 -7.76 30.58
CA LYS A 1 -2.86 -7.41 29.89
C LYS A 1 -2.78 -6.12 29.06
N THR A 2 -2.01 -5.10 29.47
CA THR A 2 -1.94 -3.78 28.79
C THR A 2 -1.30 -3.80 27.40
N LEU A 3 -0.18 -4.52 27.21
CA LEU A 3 0.51 -4.58 25.91
C LEU A 3 -0.38 -5.11 24.78
N LEU A 4 -1.14 -6.17 25.03
CA LEU A 4 -2.08 -6.75 24.06
C LEU A 4 -3.15 -5.76 23.61
N LYS A 5 -3.63 -4.89 24.51
CA LYS A 5 -4.61 -3.85 24.18
C LYS A 5 -4.05 -2.77 23.26
N LEU A 6 -2.75 -2.48 23.35
CA LEU A 6 -2.07 -1.51 22.47
C LEU A 6 -1.71 -2.10 21.11
N THR A 7 -1.48 -3.41 21.04
CA THR A 7 -1.13 -4.10 19.79
C THR A 7 -2.27 -4.09 18.77
N ILE A 8 -3.52 -4.25 19.20
CA ILE A 8 -4.70 -4.27 18.31
C ILE A 8 -4.86 -2.95 17.50
N PRO A 9 -4.93 -1.75 18.13
CA PRO A 9 -5.02 -0.50 17.39
C PRO A 9 -3.76 -0.24 16.54
N ARG A 10 -2.58 -0.67 17.01
CA ARG A 10 -1.33 -0.55 16.23
C ARG A 10 -1.40 -1.35 14.93
N ILE A 11 -1.89 -2.59 14.97
CA ILE A 11 -2.10 -3.41 13.78
C ILE A 11 -3.10 -2.74 12.82
N LYS A 12 -4.21 -2.20 13.35
CA LYS A 12 -5.21 -1.50 12.52
C LYS A 12 -4.58 -0.31 11.78
N LEU A 13 -3.81 0.53 12.49
CA LEU A 13 -3.14 1.68 11.87
C LEU A 13 -2.13 1.26 10.79
N LEU A 14 -1.38 0.19 11.04
CA LEU A 14 -0.44 -0.34 10.05
C LEU A 14 -1.15 -0.89 8.81
N ARG A 15 -2.30 -1.57 8.97
CA ARG A 15 -3.12 -2.03 7.85
C ARG A 15 -3.66 -0.85 7.04
N ASN A 16 -4.25 0.14 7.69
CA ASN A 16 -4.77 1.34 7.02
C ASN A 16 -3.69 2.05 6.19
N ARG A 17 -2.48 2.20 6.74
CA ARG A 17 -1.35 2.80 6.02
C ARG A 17 -0.95 1.97 4.80
N LYS A 18 -0.84 0.65 4.95
CA LYS A 18 -0.53 -0.25 3.82
C LYS A 18 -1.60 -0.18 2.74
N GLU A 19 -2.88 -0.18 3.09
CA GLU A 19 -3.97 -0.08 2.13
C GLU A 19 -3.93 1.24 1.33
N ALA A 20 -3.68 2.36 2.01
CA ALA A 20 -3.52 3.65 1.34
C ALA A 20 -2.33 3.65 0.36
N GLN A 21 -1.19 3.10 0.78
CA GLN A 21 0.00 2.97 -0.06
C GLN A 21 -0.27 2.07 -1.29
N MET A 22 -0.93 0.94 -1.10
CA MET A 22 -1.26 0.03 -2.21
C MET A 22 -2.25 0.65 -3.19
N LYS A 23 -3.23 1.43 -2.71
CA LYS A 23 -4.13 2.18 -3.60
C LYS A 23 -3.37 3.19 -4.45
N GLN A 24 -2.41 3.90 -3.86
CA GLN A 24 -1.58 4.85 -4.57
C GLN A 24 -0.69 4.16 -5.61
N MET A 25 -0.04 3.06 -5.23
CA MET A 25 0.83 2.28 -6.12
C MET A 25 0.06 1.71 -7.31
N ARG A 26 -1.17 1.23 -7.11
CA ARG A 26 -2.05 0.78 -8.21
C ARG A 26 -2.36 1.91 -9.21
N LYS A 27 -2.58 3.14 -8.74
CA LYS A 27 -2.80 4.30 -9.60
C LYS A 27 -1.54 4.65 -10.39
N GLU A 28 -0.37 4.59 -9.74
CA GLU A 28 0.91 4.81 -10.39
C GLU A 28 1.18 3.76 -11.47
N ILE A 29 0.94 2.48 -11.18
CA ILE A 29 1.06 1.38 -12.15
C ILE A 29 0.13 1.61 -13.34
N ALA A 30 -1.15 1.95 -13.11
CA ALA A 30 -2.09 2.25 -14.18
C ALA A 30 -1.57 3.39 -15.08
N LYS A 31 -1.07 4.47 -14.49
CA LYS A 31 -0.46 5.58 -15.24
C LYS A 31 0.77 5.15 -16.04
N LEU A 32 1.64 4.32 -15.46
CA LEU A 32 2.83 3.81 -16.16
C LEU A 32 2.43 2.94 -17.37
N LEU A 33 1.41 2.09 -17.21
CA LEU A 33 0.87 1.28 -18.30
C LEU A 33 0.24 2.13 -19.40
N GLU A 34 -0.53 3.18 -19.05
CA GLU A 34 -1.08 4.15 -20.03
C GLU A 34 0.03 4.86 -20.82
N THR A 35 1.16 5.16 -20.19
CA THR A 35 2.32 5.76 -20.86
C THR A 35 3.21 4.75 -21.62
N GLY A 36 2.84 3.46 -21.65
CA GLY A 36 3.59 2.40 -22.34
C GLY A 36 4.87 1.95 -21.62
N GLN A 37 5.08 2.33 -20.36
CA GLN A 37 6.26 1.98 -19.56
C GLN A 37 6.08 0.63 -18.83
N GLU A 38 5.87 -0.44 -19.58
CA GLU A 38 5.55 -1.76 -19.02
C GLU A 38 6.66 -2.35 -18.14
N ALA A 39 7.92 -2.15 -18.51
CA ALA A 39 9.06 -2.64 -17.73
C ALA A 39 9.11 -2.00 -16.33
N THR A 40 8.84 -0.70 -16.25
CA THR A 40 8.78 0.04 -14.98
C THR A 40 7.54 -0.34 -14.18
N ALA A 41 6.39 -0.50 -14.85
CA ALA A 41 5.15 -0.94 -14.21
C ALA A 41 5.24 -2.36 -13.61
N ARG A 42 6.03 -3.26 -14.21
CA ARG A 42 6.18 -4.65 -13.75
C ARG A 42 7.00 -4.80 -12.47
N ILE A 43 7.95 -3.91 -12.23
CA ILE A 43 8.84 -3.94 -11.05
C ILE A 43 8.19 -3.24 -9.83
N ARG A 44 7.22 -2.37 -10.09
CA ARG A 44 6.59 -1.47 -9.11
C ARG A 44 5.36 -2.09 -8.46
#